data_AF-A0A815DYH0-F1
#
_entry.id   AF-A0A815DYH0-F1
#
_cell.length_a   1.000
_cell.length_b   1.000
_cell.length_c   1.000
_cell.angle_alpha   90.00
_cell.angle_beta   90.00
_cell.angle_gamma   90.00
#
_symmetry.space_group_name_H-M   'P 1'
#
loop_
_entity.id
_entity.type
_entity.pdbx_description
1 polymer ?
#
loop_
_entity_poly.entity_id
_entity_poly.type
_entity_poly.pdbx_seq_one_letter_code
_entity_poly.pdbx_strand_id
1 'polypeptide(L)'
;MYFRSSLRIITPIRYYLQPYATSRSYSILNNPYPNCQSLSASSPLSQPCRTFMFWRANINRELYGSPTKALATKKRRRLQKSMTQIIREGNLLRLFKELFVPEISKWWKQVQPWDRRHEFFHNDYLVIHDFSNNDEIKKWTVRTDLDEGVGESTAELVPSGHGSILFRGNISSKMVNQNTLYNKSGFAIMFSERLLGSFLMPAHQKGWTYFTHILLRIRGDGRFYEIRFHTPDHDHHHWSDMYSMVLYTRGGPYWSTAKIPFAQFFRNNMGRISDKQHPFQPLTCTQMSISVLDAADGPFELEIGEISLLRDLRYNYDKFAYEQYTLPPYTTTYN
;
A
#
# COMPACT_ATOMS: atom_id res chain seq x y z
N MET A 1 20.87 16.90 -51.24
CA MET A 1 22.21 16.30 -51.25
C MET A 1 23.11 17.18 -50.38
N TYR A 2 23.94 16.56 -49.54
CA TYR A 2 24.96 17.12 -48.62
C TYR A 2 24.56 17.61 -47.21
N PHE A 3 24.84 16.69 -46.28
CA PHE A 3 25.17 16.83 -44.87
C PHE A 3 26.34 17.80 -44.58
N ARG A 4 26.30 18.46 -43.41
CA ARG A 4 27.40 18.61 -42.41
C ARG A 4 26.87 19.37 -41.18
N SER A 5 26.68 18.69 -40.04
CA SER A 5 27.60 18.58 -38.88
C SER A 5 27.81 19.91 -38.13
N SER A 6 27.09 20.14 -37.03
CA SER A 6 27.46 19.84 -35.63
C SER A 6 28.23 20.98 -34.95
N LEU A 7 27.62 21.56 -33.91
CA LEU A 7 28.25 22.00 -32.65
C LEU A 7 27.14 22.64 -31.79
N ARG A 8 26.45 21.84 -30.96
CA ARG A 8 25.70 22.36 -29.82
C ARG A 8 26.55 22.15 -28.58
N ILE A 9 26.88 23.28 -27.96
CA ILE A 9 27.65 23.41 -26.73
C ILE A 9 26.91 22.66 -25.63
N ILE A 10 27.52 21.58 -25.14
CA ILE A 10 27.08 20.84 -23.96
C ILE A 10 27.57 21.63 -22.75
N THR A 11 26.68 22.35 -22.08
CA THR A 11 26.94 22.88 -20.73
C THR A 11 26.88 21.73 -19.73
N PRO A 12 27.88 21.54 -18.86
CA PRO A 12 27.86 20.46 -17.88
C PRO A 12 26.77 20.70 -16.83
N ILE A 13 25.90 19.71 -16.68
CA ILE A 13 24.90 19.61 -15.61
C ILE A 13 25.67 19.46 -14.28
N ARG A 14 25.67 20.51 -13.46
CA ARG A 14 26.12 20.43 -12.06
C ARG A 14 25.14 19.56 -11.28
N TYR A 15 25.58 18.39 -10.85
CA TYR A 15 24.91 17.60 -9.82
C TYR A 15 24.97 18.36 -8.49
N TYR A 16 23.87 18.95 -8.06
CA TYR A 16 23.70 19.32 -6.66
C TYR A 16 23.27 18.07 -5.91
N LEU A 17 24.25 17.40 -5.30
CA LEU A 17 24.02 16.44 -4.21
C LEU A 17 23.39 17.23 -3.05
N GLN A 18 22.13 16.96 -2.71
CA GLN A 18 21.58 17.43 -1.44
C GLN A 18 22.33 16.72 -0.30
N PRO A 19 22.87 17.46 0.68
CA PRO A 19 23.46 16.83 1.85
C PRO A 19 22.34 16.23 2.71
N TYR A 20 22.49 14.95 3.05
CA TYR A 20 21.75 14.32 4.14
C TYR A 20 21.93 15.18 5.39
N ALA A 21 20.82 15.70 5.92
CA ALA A 21 20.80 16.43 7.17
C ALA A 21 21.25 15.47 8.29
N THR A 22 22.48 15.64 8.74
CA THR A 22 22.98 15.03 9.97
C THR A 22 22.31 15.75 11.13
N SER A 23 21.49 15.03 11.89
CA SER A 23 20.94 15.53 13.16
C SER A 23 22.08 15.79 14.13
N ARG A 24 22.46 17.06 14.29
CA ARG A 24 23.34 17.50 15.38
C ARG A 24 22.56 17.43 16.70
N SER A 25 23.03 16.56 17.59
CA SER A 25 22.66 16.56 19.00
C SER A 25 23.19 17.84 19.66
N TYR A 26 22.30 18.65 20.21
CA TYR A 26 22.66 19.67 21.19
C TYR A 26 22.25 19.14 22.57
N SER A 27 23.25 18.75 23.34
CA SER A 27 23.17 18.49 24.77
C SER A 27 23.06 19.83 25.49
N ILE A 28 21.91 20.10 26.11
CA ILE A 28 21.81 21.10 27.18
C ILE A 28 21.35 20.36 28.43
N LEU A 29 22.30 20.20 29.34
CA LEU A 29 22.12 19.80 30.73
C LEU A 29 21.19 20.79 31.44
N ASN A 30 20.17 20.29 32.13
CA ASN A 30 19.98 20.49 33.57
C ASN A 30 18.61 19.96 34.01
N ASN A 31 18.66 18.92 34.85
CA ASN A 31 17.56 18.47 35.71
C ASN A 31 17.56 19.37 36.97
N PRO A 32 16.41 19.70 37.59
CA PRO A 32 16.02 18.92 38.76
C PRO A 32 14.50 18.83 38.99
N TYR A 33 13.97 17.66 39.33
CA TYR A 33 13.31 17.36 40.62
C TYR A 33 12.72 15.93 40.60
N PRO A 34 12.59 15.27 41.78
CA PRO A 34 12.39 13.85 41.93
C PRO A 34 10.92 13.45 42.21
N ASN A 35 10.66 12.15 42.09
CA ASN A 35 9.52 11.41 42.63
C ASN A 35 8.13 11.76 42.09
N CYS A 36 7.69 10.96 41.11
CA CYS A 36 6.30 10.50 41.05
C CYS A 36 6.29 9.01 40.73
N GLN A 37 6.00 8.21 41.75
CA GLN A 37 5.62 6.81 41.63
C GLN A 37 4.31 6.75 40.82
N SER A 38 4.34 6.23 39.59
CA SER A 38 3.13 5.92 38.85
C SER A 38 2.87 4.41 38.87
N LEU A 39 1.87 4.07 39.67
CA LEU A 39 1.05 2.88 39.69
C LEU A 39 1.10 2.00 38.43
N SER A 40 1.30 0.71 38.70
CA SER A 40 1.00 -0.42 37.83
C SER A 40 -0.42 -0.35 37.24
N ALA A 41 -0.51 -0.23 35.92
CA ALA A 41 -1.70 -0.60 35.15
C ALA A 41 -1.27 -1.59 34.06
N SER A 42 -1.48 -2.87 34.33
CA SER A 42 -1.31 -3.97 33.39
C SER A 42 -2.39 -3.90 32.31
N SER A 43 -2.04 -3.47 31.09
CA SER A 43 -2.90 -3.62 29.91
C SER A 43 -2.58 -4.94 29.18
N PRO A 44 -3.58 -5.78 28.84
CA PRO A 44 -3.37 -7.09 28.23
C PRO A 44 -3.19 -6.95 26.71
N LEU A 45 -2.06 -6.37 26.28
CA LEU A 45 -1.70 -6.25 24.86
C LEU A 45 -0.26 -6.68 24.65
N SER A 46 0.06 -7.92 25.03
CA SER A 46 1.28 -8.57 24.57
C SER A 46 1.20 -10.07 24.85
N GLN A 47 0.78 -10.87 23.87
CA GLN A 47 1.26 -12.24 23.79
C GLN A 47 1.78 -12.55 22.37
N PRO A 48 2.96 -13.20 22.26
CA PRO A 48 3.67 -13.35 21.00
C PRO A 48 3.13 -14.53 20.19
N CYS A 49 2.60 -14.27 18.99
CA CYS A 49 2.40 -15.32 18.00
C CYS A 49 3.76 -15.72 17.40
N ARG A 50 4.20 -16.95 17.71
CA ARG A 50 5.34 -17.63 17.10
C ARG A 50 5.03 -17.95 15.64
N THR A 51 5.49 -17.10 14.72
CA THR A 51 5.21 -17.23 13.27
C THR A 51 6.49 -17.17 12.44
N PHE A 52 7.51 -17.96 12.77
CA PHE A 52 8.80 -17.87 12.06
C PHE A 52 9.12 -19.02 11.09
N MET A 53 8.39 -20.15 11.11
CA MET A 53 8.79 -21.33 10.31
C MET A 53 7.93 -21.70 9.10
N PHE A 54 6.69 -21.20 8.97
CA PHE A 54 5.80 -21.61 7.86
C PHE A 54 5.66 -20.60 6.72
N TRP A 55 6.22 -19.39 6.89
CA TRP A 55 6.00 -18.30 5.92
C TRP A 55 6.78 -18.48 4.60
N ARG A 56 7.89 -19.24 4.58
CA ARG A 56 8.64 -19.58 3.35
C ARG A 56 7.81 -20.34 2.30
N ALA A 57 6.78 -21.09 2.70
CA ALA A 57 5.90 -21.80 1.77
C ALA A 57 4.77 -20.93 1.20
N ASN A 58 4.47 -19.78 1.83
CA ASN A 58 3.34 -18.91 1.50
C ASN A 58 3.70 -17.64 0.71
N ILE A 59 5.00 -17.34 0.52
CA ILE A 59 5.46 -16.21 -0.32
C ILE A 59 4.85 -16.26 -1.74
N ASN A 60 4.64 -17.47 -2.28
CA ASN A 60 4.00 -17.64 -3.59
C ASN A 60 2.47 -17.43 -3.58
N ARG A 61 1.85 -17.40 -2.40
CA ARG A 61 0.40 -17.26 -2.19
C ARG A 61 -0.01 -15.81 -1.91
N GLU A 62 0.84 -15.02 -1.24
CA GLU A 62 0.59 -13.59 -0.96
C GLU A 62 0.77 -12.67 -2.17
N LEU A 63 1.59 -13.05 -3.16
CA LEU A 63 1.75 -12.30 -4.41
C LEU A 63 0.58 -12.50 -5.41
N TYR A 64 -0.26 -13.53 -5.22
CA TYR A 64 -1.25 -13.98 -6.22
C TYR A 64 -2.52 -14.56 -5.58
N GLY A 65 -3.40 -13.71 -5.05
CA GLY A 65 -4.65 -14.15 -4.42
C GLY A 65 -5.88 -13.37 -4.88
N SER A 66 -6.53 -13.81 -5.96
CA SER A 66 -7.91 -13.45 -6.33
C SER A 66 -8.58 -14.59 -7.10
N PRO A 67 -9.93 -14.63 -7.28
CA PRO A 67 -10.73 -15.79 -7.71
C PRO A 67 -10.59 -16.12 -9.21
N THR A 68 -9.45 -15.79 -9.81
CA THR A 68 -9.01 -16.22 -11.13
C THR A 68 -8.20 -17.52 -11.09
N LYS A 69 -8.19 -18.24 -9.96
CA LYS A 69 -7.36 -19.45 -9.74
C LYS A 69 -7.52 -20.51 -10.84
N ALA A 70 -8.70 -20.70 -11.44
CA ALA A 70 -8.83 -21.68 -12.53
C ALA A 70 -8.34 -21.14 -13.89
N LEU A 71 -8.72 -19.91 -14.26
CA LEU A 71 -8.44 -19.32 -15.57
C LEU A 71 -6.98 -18.84 -15.69
N ALA A 72 -6.46 -18.19 -14.65
CA ALA A 72 -5.07 -17.73 -14.57
C ALA A 72 -4.09 -18.91 -14.51
N THR A 73 -4.43 -19.98 -13.78
CA THR A 73 -3.59 -21.19 -13.72
C THR A 73 -3.58 -21.93 -15.05
N LYS A 74 -4.69 -21.94 -15.80
CA LYS A 74 -4.76 -22.53 -17.16
C LYS A 74 -3.97 -21.70 -18.17
N LYS A 75 -4.07 -20.37 -18.13
CA LYS A 75 -3.28 -19.44 -18.97
C LYS A 75 -1.78 -19.52 -18.64
N ARG A 76 -1.43 -19.57 -17.35
CA ARG A 76 -0.06 -19.75 -16.86
C ARG A 76 0.53 -21.10 -17.25
N ARG A 77 -0.21 -22.20 -17.12
CA ARG A 77 0.21 -23.52 -17.60
C ARG A 77 0.45 -23.55 -19.11
N ARG A 78 -0.37 -22.83 -19.90
CA ARG A 78 -0.15 -22.69 -21.35
C ARG A 78 1.13 -21.91 -21.66
N LEU A 79 1.35 -20.76 -21.01
CA LEU A 79 2.56 -19.95 -21.14
C LEU A 79 3.82 -20.70 -20.67
N GLN A 80 3.71 -21.48 -19.60
CA GLN A 80 4.81 -22.26 -19.07
C GLN A 80 5.16 -23.43 -20.00
N LYS A 81 4.15 -24.08 -20.58
CA LYS A 81 4.34 -25.11 -21.63
C LYS A 81 5.00 -24.52 -22.88
N SER A 82 4.57 -23.35 -23.37
CA SER A 82 5.22 -22.69 -24.51
C SER A 82 6.66 -22.27 -24.19
N MET A 83 6.93 -21.78 -22.98
CA MET A 83 8.28 -21.44 -22.54
C MET A 83 9.21 -22.66 -22.52
N THR A 84 8.75 -23.77 -21.92
CA THR A 84 9.53 -25.01 -21.89
C THR A 84 9.78 -25.57 -23.29
N GLN A 85 8.86 -25.33 -24.22
CA GLN A 85 9.00 -25.71 -25.62
C GLN A 85 10.05 -24.84 -26.33
N ILE A 86 10.03 -23.52 -26.13
CA ILE A 86 11.02 -22.58 -26.69
C ILE A 86 12.44 -22.86 -26.15
N ILE A 87 12.56 -23.21 -24.86
CA ILE A 87 13.84 -23.58 -24.24
C ILE A 87 14.37 -24.90 -24.84
N ARG A 88 13.49 -25.88 -25.09
CA ARG A 88 13.84 -27.16 -25.75
C ARG A 88 14.27 -26.97 -27.20
N GLU A 89 13.70 -25.99 -27.90
CA GLU A 89 14.05 -25.65 -29.28
C GLU A 89 15.39 -24.90 -29.41
N GLY A 90 16.07 -24.56 -28.30
CA GLY A 90 17.40 -23.94 -28.30
C GLY A 90 17.47 -22.51 -28.86
N ASN A 91 16.31 -21.89 -29.14
CA ASN A 91 16.24 -20.58 -29.80
C ASN A 91 16.30 -19.43 -28.78
N LEU A 92 17.50 -19.18 -28.27
CA LEU A 92 17.81 -18.12 -27.30
C LEU A 92 17.36 -16.73 -27.78
N LEU A 93 17.45 -16.44 -29.08
CA LEU A 93 17.05 -15.15 -29.64
C LEU A 93 15.54 -14.92 -29.55
N ARG A 94 14.75 -15.97 -29.77
CA ARG A 94 13.29 -15.90 -29.61
C ARG A 94 12.90 -15.73 -28.15
N LEU A 95 13.55 -16.48 -27.25
CA LEU A 95 13.34 -16.35 -25.80
C LEU A 95 13.65 -14.94 -25.31
N PHE A 96 14.79 -14.37 -25.74
CA PHE A 96 15.17 -13.00 -25.39
C PHE A 96 14.15 -11.97 -25.92
N LYS A 97 13.68 -12.12 -27.16
CA LYS A 97 12.67 -11.22 -27.73
C LYS A 97 11.33 -11.30 -27.01
N GLU A 98 10.85 -12.48 -26.65
CA GLU A 98 9.55 -12.63 -25.98
C GLU A 98 9.58 -12.23 -24.51
N LEU A 99 10.71 -12.42 -23.80
CA LEU A 99 10.83 -12.11 -22.38
C LEU A 99 11.43 -10.74 -22.09
N PHE A 100 12.61 -10.46 -22.63
CA PHE A 100 13.37 -9.27 -22.24
C PHE A 100 12.88 -8.01 -22.93
N VAL A 101 12.43 -8.08 -24.20
CA VAL A 101 11.99 -6.85 -24.90
C VAL A 101 10.78 -6.18 -24.23
N PRO A 102 9.72 -6.90 -23.81
CA PRO A 102 8.62 -6.29 -23.05
C PRO A 102 9.07 -5.73 -21.71
N GLU A 103 9.94 -6.46 -20.99
CA GLU A 103 10.44 -6.04 -19.67
C GLU A 103 11.37 -4.81 -19.77
N ILE A 104 12.23 -4.74 -20.79
CA ILE A 104 13.07 -3.57 -21.08
C ILE A 104 12.19 -2.38 -21.50
N SER A 105 11.13 -2.61 -22.29
CA SER A 105 10.19 -1.55 -22.67
C SER A 105 9.46 -0.97 -21.46
N LYS A 106 8.97 -1.83 -20.55
CA LYS A 106 8.43 -1.40 -19.26
C LYS A 106 9.48 -0.61 -18.47
N TRP A 107 10.72 -1.09 -18.43
CA TRP A 107 11.78 -0.50 -17.62
C TRP A 107 12.12 0.89 -18.14
N TRP A 108 12.20 1.06 -19.45
CA TRP A 108 12.41 2.36 -20.08
C TRP A 108 11.33 3.36 -19.70
N LYS A 109 10.05 2.95 -19.72
CA LYS A 109 8.93 3.80 -19.25
C LYS A 109 9.04 4.14 -17.77
N GLN A 110 9.60 3.25 -16.95
CA GLN A 110 9.83 3.51 -15.53
C GLN A 110 10.99 4.48 -15.30
N VAL A 111 12.08 4.35 -16.03
CA VAL A 111 13.27 5.21 -15.91
C VAL A 111 13.02 6.60 -16.47
N GLN A 112 12.12 6.75 -17.45
CA GLN A 112 11.75 8.06 -17.97
C GLN A 112 11.37 9.01 -16.82
N PRO A 113 11.96 10.20 -16.73
CA PRO A 113 11.61 11.14 -15.68
C PRO A 113 10.11 11.44 -15.78
N TRP A 114 9.45 11.60 -14.64
CA TRP A 114 8.10 12.14 -14.65
C TRP A 114 8.13 13.50 -15.33
N ASP A 115 7.17 13.77 -16.21
CA ASP A 115 7.15 14.99 -17.02
C ASP A 115 7.00 16.19 -16.09
N ARG A 116 8.12 16.83 -15.76
CA ARG A 116 8.27 17.95 -14.81
C ARG A 116 7.50 19.21 -15.21
N ARG A 117 6.73 19.17 -16.30
CA ARG A 117 6.03 20.32 -16.87
C ARG A 117 4.73 20.70 -16.15
N HIS A 118 4.17 19.83 -15.31
CA HIS A 118 3.01 20.19 -14.48
C HIS A 118 3.48 20.66 -13.10
N GLU A 119 3.47 21.97 -12.91
CA GLU A 119 3.55 22.58 -11.58
C GLU A 119 2.18 22.44 -10.92
N PHE A 120 2.12 21.69 -9.81
CA PHE A 120 0.89 21.61 -9.02
C PHE A 120 0.78 22.80 -8.08
N PHE A 121 -0.36 23.49 -8.14
CA PHE A 121 -0.70 24.61 -7.27
C PHE A 121 -1.40 24.13 -5.99
N HIS A 122 -1.66 25.08 -5.10
CA HIS A 122 -2.46 24.82 -3.91
C HIS A 122 -3.91 24.49 -4.30
N ASN A 123 -4.46 23.45 -3.68
CA ASN A 123 -5.78 22.87 -3.93
C ASN A 123 -5.93 22.17 -5.28
N ASP A 124 -4.84 21.98 -6.02
CA ASP A 124 -4.84 21.06 -7.14
C ASP A 124 -5.05 19.64 -6.63
N TYR A 125 -5.89 18.91 -7.36
CA TYR A 125 -6.16 17.51 -7.08
C TYR A 125 -5.91 16.64 -8.32
N LEU A 126 -5.47 15.41 -8.07
CA LEU A 126 -5.23 14.40 -9.08
C LEU A 126 -6.12 13.20 -8.81
N VAL A 127 -6.97 12.85 -9.75
CA VAL A 127 -7.81 11.67 -9.67
C VAL A 127 -6.96 10.42 -9.92
N ILE A 128 -6.92 9.51 -8.94
CA ILE A 128 -6.19 8.24 -9.06
C ILE A 128 -7.12 7.16 -9.59
N HIS A 129 -8.28 7.00 -8.94
CA HIS A 129 -9.27 6.00 -9.28
C HIS A 129 -10.62 6.69 -9.47
N ASP A 130 -11.07 6.69 -10.72
CA ASP A 130 -12.41 7.10 -11.11
C ASP A 130 -13.26 5.85 -11.37
N PHE A 131 -14.25 5.63 -10.52
CA PHE A 131 -15.14 4.47 -10.59
C PHE A 131 -16.29 4.65 -11.59
N SER A 132 -16.36 5.78 -12.29
CA SER A 132 -17.21 5.96 -13.46
C SER A 132 -16.82 5.01 -14.60
N ASN A 133 -15.55 4.61 -14.65
CA ASN A 133 -15.04 3.69 -15.66
C ASN A 133 -15.05 2.24 -15.16
N ASN A 134 -15.83 1.38 -15.83
CA ASN A 134 -15.90 -0.05 -15.54
C ASN A 134 -14.56 -0.79 -15.66
N ASP A 135 -13.60 -0.27 -16.44
CA ASP A 135 -12.27 -0.89 -16.52
C ASP A 135 -11.42 -0.66 -15.27
N GLU A 136 -11.66 0.43 -14.54
CA GLU A 136 -10.99 0.68 -13.26
C GLU A 136 -11.50 -0.29 -12.20
N ILE A 137 -12.81 -0.56 -12.18
CA ILE A 137 -13.46 -1.52 -11.28
C ILE A 137 -12.81 -2.90 -11.37
N LYS A 138 -12.45 -3.36 -12.58
CA LYS A 138 -11.79 -4.66 -12.80
C LYS A 138 -10.39 -4.76 -12.19
N LYS A 139 -9.72 -3.62 -11.94
CA LYS A 139 -8.41 -3.59 -11.27
C LYS A 139 -8.54 -3.82 -9.77
N TRP A 140 -9.73 -3.68 -9.21
CA TRP A 140 -9.99 -3.94 -7.80
C TRP A 140 -10.35 -5.40 -7.58
N THR A 141 -9.81 -5.95 -6.50
CA THR A 141 -10.08 -7.32 -6.07
C THR A 141 -10.60 -7.30 -4.64
N VAL A 142 -11.57 -8.16 -4.36
CA VAL A 142 -12.07 -8.42 -3.01
C VAL A 142 -11.48 -9.72 -2.49
N ARG A 143 -11.15 -9.74 -1.20
CA ARG A 143 -10.69 -10.93 -0.46
C ARG A 143 -11.35 -10.95 0.92
N THR A 144 -11.79 -12.12 1.32
CA THR A 144 -12.50 -12.37 2.58
C THR A 144 -11.78 -13.42 3.41
N ASP A 145 -12.20 -13.57 4.67
CA ASP A 145 -11.78 -14.68 5.53
C ASP A 145 -12.22 -16.07 5.00
N LEU A 146 -13.34 -16.12 4.27
CA LEU A 146 -13.84 -17.33 3.59
C LEU A 146 -12.87 -17.78 2.48
N ASP A 147 -12.30 -16.84 1.71
CA ASP A 147 -11.29 -17.14 0.69
C ASP A 147 -10.01 -17.75 1.28
N GLU A 148 -9.70 -17.39 2.53
CA GLU A 148 -8.59 -17.94 3.30
C GLU A 148 -8.94 -19.25 4.03
N GLY A 149 -10.21 -19.63 4.09
CA GLY A 149 -10.70 -20.81 4.82
C GLY A 149 -10.64 -20.65 6.34
N VAL A 150 -10.69 -19.40 6.83
CA VAL A 150 -10.59 -19.06 8.26
C VAL A 150 -11.97 -18.79 8.86
N GLY A 151 -12.82 -18.06 8.14
CA GLY A 151 -14.14 -17.61 8.61
C GLY A 151 -15.24 -17.76 7.56
N GLU A 152 -16.38 -17.13 7.84
CA GLU A 152 -17.61 -17.21 7.04
C GLU A 152 -18.06 -15.84 6.49
N SER A 153 -17.19 -14.83 6.52
CA SER A 153 -17.55 -13.50 6.01
C SER A 153 -17.64 -13.52 4.49
N THR A 154 -18.59 -12.74 3.98
CA THR A 154 -18.87 -12.61 2.54
C THR A 154 -18.73 -11.16 2.14
N ALA A 155 -18.19 -10.91 0.95
CA ALA A 155 -18.03 -9.56 0.42
C ALA A 155 -18.03 -9.56 -1.11
N GLU A 156 -18.64 -8.53 -1.68
CA GLU A 156 -18.76 -8.34 -3.12
C GLU A 156 -18.55 -6.86 -3.47
N LEU A 157 -18.14 -6.62 -4.71
CA LEU A 157 -17.96 -5.28 -5.25
C LEU A 157 -18.90 -5.12 -6.45
N VAL A 158 -19.91 -4.27 -6.29
CA VAL A 158 -21.00 -4.08 -7.25
C VAL A 158 -20.92 -2.67 -7.83
N PRO A 159 -20.95 -2.49 -9.16
CA PRO A 159 -21.05 -1.15 -9.74
C PRO A 159 -22.41 -0.52 -9.42
N SER A 160 -22.41 0.71 -8.93
CA SER A 160 -23.59 1.52 -8.65
C SER A 160 -23.83 2.51 -9.79
N GLY A 161 -25.10 2.79 -10.12
CA GLY A 161 -25.53 3.51 -11.33
C GLY A 161 -25.05 4.97 -11.44
N HIS A 162 -24.42 5.52 -10.40
CA HIS A 162 -23.90 6.90 -10.36
C HIS A 162 -22.39 7.01 -10.63
N GLY A 163 -21.78 6.04 -11.32
CA GLY A 163 -20.33 6.04 -11.55
C GLY A 163 -19.54 5.81 -10.25
N SER A 164 -20.06 4.93 -9.41
CA SER A 164 -19.47 4.59 -8.12
C SER A 164 -19.47 3.08 -7.93
N ILE A 165 -18.68 2.61 -6.98
CA ILE A 165 -18.66 1.20 -6.59
C ILE A 165 -19.27 1.05 -5.21
N LEU A 166 -20.02 -0.03 -5.02
CA LEU A 166 -20.58 -0.44 -3.75
C LEU A 166 -19.83 -1.68 -3.26
N PHE A 167 -19.06 -1.49 -2.19
CA PHE A 167 -18.42 -2.56 -1.45
C PHE A 167 -19.36 -3.00 -0.32
N ARG A 168 -19.99 -4.16 -0.48
CA ARG A 168 -20.97 -4.67 0.47
C ARG A 168 -20.74 -6.12 0.82
N GLY A 169 -21.21 -6.54 1.98
CA GLY A 169 -21.06 -7.90 2.45
C GLY A 169 -21.62 -8.11 3.85
N ASN A 170 -21.33 -9.27 4.41
CA ASN A 170 -21.68 -9.60 5.80
C ASN A 170 -20.44 -10.15 6.51
N ILE A 171 -20.08 -9.51 7.63
CA ILE A 171 -18.95 -9.91 8.47
C ILE A 171 -19.43 -10.89 9.53
N SER A 172 -18.64 -11.94 9.74
CA SER A 172 -18.88 -12.96 10.76
C SER A 172 -17.58 -13.29 11.48
N SER A 173 -17.59 -13.15 12.81
CA SER A 173 -16.49 -13.53 13.70
C SER A 173 -16.44 -15.03 13.98
N LYS A 174 -17.31 -15.82 13.35
CA LYS A 174 -17.29 -17.28 13.47
C LYS A 174 -16.07 -17.84 12.73
N MET A 175 -15.36 -18.74 13.41
CA MET A 175 -14.23 -19.47 12.82
C MET A 175 -14.71 -20.82 12.32
N VAL A 176 -14.43 -21.13 11.05
CA VAL A 176 -14.79 -22.42 10.43
C VAL A 176 -13.88 -23.53 10.93
N ASN A 177 -12.59 -23.24 11.09
CA ASN A 177 -11.56 -24.20 11.48
C ASN A 177 -10.84 -23.77 12.75
N GLN A 178 -11.14 -24.45 13.87
CA GLN A 178 -10.51 -24.19 15.18
C GLN A 178 -9.01 -24.57 15.22
N ASN A 179 -8.55 -25.42 14.29
CA ASN A 179 -7.15 -25.89 14.21
C ASN A 179 -6.24 -24.99 13.36
N THR A 180 -6.65 -23.74 13.08
CA THR A 180 -5.87 -22.84 12.22
C THR A 180 -4.97 -21.93 13.06
N LEU A 181 -3.84 -21.49 12.50
CA LEU A 181 -2.90 -20.56 13.15
C LEU A 181 -3.48 -19.15 13.43
N TYR A 182 -4.71 -18.89 12.98
CA TYR A 182 -5.37 -17.60 13.13
C TYR A 182 -6.22 -17.59 14.40
N ASN A 183 -6.03 -16.57 15.23
CA ASN A 183 -6.77 -16.41 16.48
C ASN A 183 -8.06 -15.58 16.32
N LYS A 184 -8.29 -14.97 15.14
CA LYS A 184 -9.41 -14.08 14.84
C LYS A 184 -9.87 -14.24 13.39
N SER A 185 -11.18 -14.16 13.16
CA SER A 185 -11.83 -14.06 11.85
C SER A 185 -12.72 -12.81 11.79
N GLY A 186 -13.45 -12.59 10.69
CA GLY A 186 -14.30 -11.42 10.53
C GLY A 186 -13.58 -10.26 9.83
N PHE A 187 -13.12 -10.49 8.60
CA PHE A 187 -12.56 -9.41 7.78
C PHE A 187 -12.99 -9.48 6.32
N ALA A 188 -13.10 -8.31 5.71
CA ALA A 188 -13.28 -8.15 4.27
C ALA A 188 -12.35 -7.04 3.79
N ILE A 189 -11.68 -7.26 2.65
CA ILE A 189 -10.71 -6.32 2.10
C ILE A 189 -10.98 -6.17 0.61
N MET A 190 -11.06 -4.93 0.15
CA MET A 190 -10.91 -4.60 -1.26
C MET A 190 -9.56 -3.91 -1.48
N PHE A 191 -8.87 -4.25 -2.56
CA PHE A 191 -7.58 -3.65 -2.89
C PHE A 191 -7.41 -3.46 -4.39
N SER A 192 -6.69 -2.41 -4.77
CA SER A 192 -6.30 -2.16 -6.15
C SER A 192 -5.27 -3.19 -6.62
N GLU A 193 -5.14 -3.39 -7.93
CA GLU A 193 -4.03 -4.16 -8.48
C GLU A 193 -2.70 -3.54 -8.05
N ARG A 194 -1.73 -4.39 -7.69
CA ARG A 194 -0.41 -3.92 -7.28
C ARG A 194 0.33 -3.38 -8.50
N LEU A 195 0.86 -2.16 -8.38
CA LEU A 195 1.68 -1.58 -9.42
C LEU A 195 3.03 -2.32 -9.48
N LEU A 196 3.14 -3.19 -10.48
CA LEU A 196 4.36 -3.94 -10.77
C LEU A 196 5.06 -3.36 -11.99
N GLY A 197 6.36 -3.23 -11.84
CA GLY A 197 7.31 -2.77 -12.83
C GLY A 197 7.90 -3.88 -13.66
N SER A 198 9.07 -3.57 -14.23
CA SER A 198 9.87 -4.58 -14.89
C SER A 198 10.33 -5.65 -13.92
N PHE A 199 10.39 -6.89 -14.42
CA PHE A 199 10.80 -8.07 -13.66
C PHE A 199 9.96 -8.30 -12.39
N LEU A 200 8.69 -7.87 -12.41
CA LEU A 200 7.78 -7.94 -11.26
C LEU A 200 8.28 -7.19 -10.03
N MET A 201 9.18 -6.21 -10.22
CA MET A 201 9.63 -5.35 -9.15
C MET A 201 8.54 -4.33 -8.78
N PRO A 202 8.46 -3.88 -7.52
CA PRO A 202 7.63 -2.74 -7.15
C PRO A 202 7.89 -1.54 -8.07
N ALA A 203 6.82 -0.97 -8.63
CA ALA A 203 6.94 0.24 -9.42
C ALA A 203 6.67 1.48 -8.56
N HIS A 204 7.38 2.57 -8.86
CA HIS A 204 7.22 3.83 -8.14
C HIS A 204 6.07 4.68 -8.70
N GLN A 205 5.33 5.32 -7.81
CA GLN A 205 4.28 6.27 -8.19
C GLN A 205 4.87 7.64 -8.45
N LYS A 206 4.98 7.94 -9.72
CA LYS A 206 5.51 9.21 -10.19
C LYS A 206 4.48 10.32 -9.95
N GLY A 207 4.91 11.40 -9.29
CA GLY A 207 4.08 12.59 -9.04
C GLY A 207 3.31 12.58 -7.72
N TRP A 208 3.19 11.45 -7.02
CA TRP A 208 2.48 11.38 -5.73
C TRP A 208 3.16 12.21 -4.64
N THR A 209 4.48 12.41 -4.75
CA THR A 209 5.29 13.22 -3.82
C THR A 209 4.87 14.69 -3.75
N TYR A 210 4.14 15.20 -4.75
CA TYR A 210 3.66 16.58 -4.74
C TYR A 210 2.38 16.77 -3.93
N PHE A 211 1.71 15.69 -3.55
CA PHE A 211 0.44 15.73 -2.83
C PHE A 211 0.64 15.49 -1.34
N THR A 212 -0.33 15.96 -0.57
CA THR A 212 -0.29 15.98 0.91
C THR A 212 -1.39 15.16 1.55
N HIS A 213 -2.53 15.11 0.88
CA HIS A 213 -3.75 14.51 1.39
C HIS A 213 -4.29 13.55 0.35
N ILE A 214 -5.00 12.54 0.84
CA ILE A 214 -5.96 11.79 0.04
C ILE A 214 -7.36 12.36 0.27
N LEU A 215 -8.11 12.46 -0.82
CA LEU A 215 -9.52 12.78 -0.87
C LEU A 215 -10.29 11.52 -1.27
N LEU A 216 -11.27 11.16 -0.46
CA LEU A 216 -12.15 10.03 -0.70
C LEU A 216 -13.58 10.53 -0.74
N ARG A 217 -14.24 10.40 -1.89
CA ARG A 217 -15.68 10.65 -2.00
C ARG A 217 -16.42 9.36 -1.69
N ILE A 218 -17.06 9.31 -0.52
CA ILE A 218 -17.64 8.10 0.06
C ILE A 218 -19.03 8.33 0.62
N ARG A 219 -19.83 7.27 0.64
CA ARG A 219 -21.08 7.17 1.37
C ARG A 219 -21.04 5.86 2.16
N GLY A 220 -21.12 5.96 3.48
CA GLY A 220 -20.95 4.79 4.37
C GLY A 220 -22.17 4.49 5.21
N ASP A 221 -22.11 3.34 5.85
CA ASP A 221 -23.11 2.76 6.74
C ASP A 221 -22.95 3.16 8.22
N GLY A 222 -21.85 3.85 8.56
CA GLY A 222 -21.51 4.21 9.94
C GLY A 222 -20.50 3.27 10.60
N ARG A 223 -20.03 2.23 9.89
CA ARG A 223 -18.89 1.41 10.34
C ARG A 223 -17.57 2.14 10.14
N PHE A 224 -16.55 1.65 10.83
CA PHE A 224 -15.18 2.09 10.59
C PHE A 224 -14.52 1.18 9.57
N TYR A 225 -13.86 1.82 8.61
CA TYR A 225 -13.06 1.17 7.59
C TYR A 225 -11.60 1.50 7.87
N GLU A 226 -10.68 0.68 7.40
CA GLU A 226 -9.26 0.96 7.48
C GLU A 226 -8.72 1.08 6.05
N ILE A 227 -8.17 2.26 5.76
CA ILE A 227 -7.46 2.53 4.51
C ILE A 227 -6.01 2.14 4.73
N ARG A 228 -5.46 1.32 3.84
CA ARG A 228 -4.03 0.98 3.85
C ARG A 228 -3.37 1.22 2.51
N PHE A 229 -2.16 1.75 2.55
CA PHE A 229 -1.25 1.82 1.43
C PHE A 229 -0.12 0.83 1.63
N HIS A 230 0.14 0.00 0.63
CA HIS A 230 1.25 -0.95 0.63
C HIS A 230 2.50 -0.29 0.03
N THR A 231 3.52 -0.11 0.85
CA THR A 231 4.79 0.55 0.50
C THR A 231 5.93 -0.41 0.79
N PRO A 232 6.15 -1.41 -0.07
CA PRO A 232 7.24 -2.36 0.13
C PRO A 232 8.55 -1.61 0.00
N ASP A 233 9.40 -1.69 1.03
CA ASP A 233 10.77 -1.23 0.92
C ASP A 233 11.63 -2.27 0.18
N HIS A 234 12.83 -1.88 -0.20
CA HIS A 234 13.80 -2.78 -0.84
C HIS A 234 14.29 -3.88 0.09
N ASP A 235 14.19 -3.69 1.41
CA ASP A 235 14.67 -4.63 2.40
C ASP A 235 13.69 -5.80 2.63
N HIS A 236 14.24 -7.00 2.77
CA HIS A 236 13.46 -8.22 3.02
C HIS A 236 12.61 -8.18 4.29
N HIS A 237 12.93 -7.33 5.27
CA HIS A 237 12.15 -7.19 6.49
C HIS A 237 10.91 -6.28 6.29
N HIS A 238 10.94 -5.45 5.26
CA HIS A 238 10.00 -4.35 5.02
C HIS A 238 9.13 -4.57 3.76
N TRP A 239 9.15 -5.80 3.23
CA TRP A 239 8.39 -6.20 2.05
C TRP A 239 6.86 -6.13 2.21
N SER A 240 6.37 -6.17 3.46
CA SER A 240 4.94 -6.11 3.84
C SER A 240 4.61 -4.87 4.67
N ASP A 241 5.45 -3.86 4.57
CA ASP A 241 5.19 -2.57 5.18
C ASP A 241 3.97 -1.92 4.53
N MET A 242 3.07 -1.48 5.40
CA MET A 242 1.85 -0.80 5.06
C MET A 242 1.73 0.47 5.90
N TYR A 243 0.99 1.42 5.37
CA TYR A 243 0.59 2.64 6.07
C TYR A 243 -0.92 2.62 6.22
N SER A 244 -1.39 2.62 7.45
CA SER A 244 -2.79 2.43 7.80
C SER A 244 -3.39 3.69 8.41
N MET A 245 -4.69 3.87 8.17
CA MET A 245 -5.52 4.89 8.80
C MET A 245 -6.95 4.36 8.97
N VAL A 246 -7.57 4.65 10.11
CA VAL A 246 -8.99 4.38 10.32
C VAL A 246 -9.83 5.50 9.71
N LEU A 247 -10.72 5.12 8.81
CA LEU A 247 -11.74 5.94 8.18
C LEU A 247 -13.07 5.77 8.92
N TYR A 248 -13.49 6.83 9.61
CA TYR A 248 -14.81 6.89 10.22
C TYR A 248 -15.85 7.34 9.21
N THR A 249 -16.79 6.46 8.89
CA THR A 249 -17.91 6.82 8.02
C THR A 249 -19.08 7.35 8.85
N ARG A 250 -19.85 8.27 8.26
CA ARG A 250 -21.14 8.68 8.82
C ARG A 250 -22.20 7.76 8.22
N GLY A 251 -23.04 7.17 9.07
CA GLY A 251 -24.22 6.46 8.59
C GLY A 251 -25.21 7.46 8.01
N GLY A 252 -25.63 7.26 6.76
CA GLY A 252 -26.66 8.09 6.13
C GLY A 252 -26.68 8.04 4.61
N PRO A 253 -27.73 8.59 3.97
CA PRO A 253 -27.91 8.53 2.51
C PRO A 253 -27.01 9.49 1.73
N TYR A 254 -26.26 10.36 2.41
CA TYR A 254 -25.54 11.48 1.82
C TYR A 254 -24.08 11.15 1.50
N TRP A 255 -23.58 11.70 0.40
CA TRP A 255 -22.18 11.67 0.03
C TRP A 255 -21.36 12.59 0.94
N SER A 256 -20.19 12.11 1.34
CA SER A 256 -19.22 12.86 2.13
C SER A 256 -17.84 12.73 1.50
N THR A 257 -17.02 13.78 1.64
CA THR A 257 -15.63 13.77 1.18
C THR A 257 -14.71 13.75 2.39
N ALA A 258 -13.99 12.64 2.59
CA ALA A 258 -12.98 12.54 3.63
C ALA A 258 -11.64 13.07 3.10
N LYS A 259 -11.13 14.14 3.74
CA LYS A 259 -9.80 14.70 3.50
C LYS A 259 -8.84 14.22 4.59
N ILE A 260 -7.90 13.36 4.23
CA ILE A 260 -6.98 12.73 5.17
C ILE A 260 -5.54 13.09 4.79
N PRO A 261 -4.77 13.76 5.67
CA PRO A 261 -3.36 14.03 5.43
C PRO A 261 -2.52 12.76 5.52
N PHE A 262 -1.50 12.66 4.68
CA PHE A 262 -0.56 11.54 4.69
C PHE A 262 0.21 11.40 6.00
N ALA A 263 0.44 12.50 6.73
CA ALA A 263 1.17 12.44 8.00
C ALA A 263 0.36 11.82 9.14
N GLN A 264 -0.95 11.61 8.97
CA GLN A 264 -1.76 10.88 9.95
C GLN A 264 -1.64 9.36 9.76
N PHE A 265 -1.16 8.85 8.63
CA PHE A 265 -1.00 7.40 8.45
C PHE A 265 0.14 6.87 9.31
N PHE A 266 -0.09 5.76 10.00
CA PHE A 266 0.94 5.06 10.78
C PHE A 266 1.43 3.82 10.04
N ARG A 267 2.71 3.52 10.17
CA ARG A 267 3.35 2.34 9.59
C ARG A 267 3.05 1.09 10.41
N ASN A 268 2.60 0.04 9.74
CA ASN A 268 2.46 -1.30 10.27
C ASN A 268 3.11 -2.32 9.34
N ASN A 269 3.51 -3.45 9.90
CA ASN A 269 4.11 -4.55 9.17
C ASN A 269 3.45 -5.84 9.66
N MET A 270 2.83 -6.59 8.74
CA MET A 270 2.07 -7.82 9.05
C MET A 270 1.07 -7.66 10.21
N GLY A 271 0.39 -6.50 10.28
CA GLY A 271 -0.59 -6.20 11.34
C GLY A 271 0.01 -5.76 12.67
N ARG A 272 1.34 -5.66 12.80
CA ARG A 272 2.00 -5.07 13.97
C ARG A 272 2.37 -3.62 13.69
N ILE A 273 2.00 -2.73 14.59
CA ILE A 273 2.42 -1.33 14.53
C ILE A 273 3.93 -1.27 14.81
N SER A 274 4.66 -0.50 14.00
CA SER A 274 6.10 -0.34 14.20
C SER A 274 6.39 0.61 15.36
N ASP A 275 7.33 0.28 16.24
CA ASP A 275 7.72 1.17 17.34
C ASP A 275 8.35 2.46 16.80
N LYS A 276 9.23 2.32 15.80
CA LYS A 276 9.81 3.45 15.06
C LYS A 276 8.90 3.79 13.88
N GLN A 277 8.18 4.89 14.04
CA GLN A 277 7.33 5.42 13.01
C GLN A 277 8.10 6.35 12.06
N HIS A 278 7.72 6.31 10.78
CA HIS A 278 8.29 7.16 9.74
C HIS A 278 7.15 7.83 8.95
N PRO A 279 7.40 9.00 8.32
CA PRO A 279 6.42 9.62 7.45
C PRO A 279 6.06 8.71 6.27
N PHE A 280 4.79 8.78 5.83
CA PHE A 280 4.33 8.11 4.63
C PHE A 280 5.22 8.44 3.43
N GLN A 281 5.53 7.42 2.63
CA GLN A 281 6.36 7.54 1.43
C GLN A 281 5.49 7.38 0.18
N PRO A 282 5.05 8.50 -0.47
CA PRO A 282 4.13 8.39 -1.59
C PRO A 282 4.76 7.74 -2.83
N LEU A 283 6.09 7.87 -3.00
CA LEU A 283 6.82 7.35 -4.16
C LEU A 283 6.86 5.81 -4.21
N THR A 284 6.92 5.16 -3.06
CA THR A 284 7.04 3.69 -2.94
C THR A 284 5.69 2.99 -2.81
N CYS A 285 4.58 3.74 -2.80
CA CYS A 285 3.25 3.19 -2.70
C CYS A 285 2.90 2.36 -3.94
N THR A 286 2.65 1.07 -3.76
CA THR A 286 2.36 0.14 -4.87
C THR A 286 0.89 -0.21 -5.00
N GLN A 287 0.15 -0.18 -3.90
CA GLN A 287 -1.22 -0.70 -3.84
C GLN A 287 -2.00 0.04 -2.76
N MET A 288 -3.26 0.33 -3.03
CA MET A 288 -4.20 0.88 -2.06
C MET A 288 -5.23 -0.19 -1.68
N SER A 289 -5.64 -0.21 -0.43
CA SER A 289 -6.65 -1.12 0.08
C SER A 289 -7.58 -0.43 1.06
N ILE A 290 -8.82 -0.88 1.10
CA ILE A 290 -9.83 -0.49 2.07
C ILE A 290 -10.33 -1.79 2.68
N SER A 291 -10.35 -1.85 4.01
CA SER A 291 -10.69 -3.06 4.74
C SER A 291 -11.69 -2.77 5.85
N VAL A 292 -12.50 -3.77 6.17
CA VAL A 292 -13.34 -3.79 7.36
C VAL A 292 -12.77 -4.83 8.30
N LEU A 293 -12.45 -4.39 9.51
CA LEU A 293 -11.90 -5.22 10.58
C LEU A 293 -12.42 -4.67 11.91
N ASP A 294 -13.74 -4.58 12.03
CA ASP A 294 -14.40 -4.00 13.18
C ASP A 294 -14.75 -4.98 14.30
N ALA A 295 -14.52 -6.28 14.05
CA ALA A 295 -14.94 -7.37 14.92
C ALA A 295 -16.45 -7.30 15.29
N ALA A 296 -17.24 -6.59 14.47
CA ALA A 296 -18.66 -6.43 14.65
C ALA A 296 -19.39 -7.22 13.57
N ASP A 297 -20.09 -8.26 14.00
CA ASP A 297 -20.86 -9.11 13.08
C ASP A 297 -21.99 -8.32 12.44
N GLY A 298 -22.24 -8.58 11.15
CA GLY A 298 -23.38 -8.02 10.43
C GLY A 298 -23.03 -7.44 9.06
N PRO A 299 -24.05 -6.88 8.38
CA PRO A 299 -23.87 -6.32 7.06
C PRO A 299 -23.02 -5.05 7.11
N PHE A 300 -22.22 -4.85 6.07
CA PHE A 300 -21.51 -3.61 5.82
C PHE A 300 -21.77 -3.13 4.40
N GLU A 301 -21.81 -1.80 4.22
CA GLU A 301 -22.00 -1.16 2.92
C GLU A 301 -21.18 0.14 2.86
N LEU A 302 -20.21 0.17 1.94
CA LEU A 302 -19.43 1.35 1.62
C LEU A 302 -19.51 1.63 0.14
N GLU A 303 -20.07 2.77 -0.21
CA GLU A 303 -20.05 3.26 -1.57
C GLU A 303 -18.91 4.27 -1.76
N ILE A 304 -18.15 4.10 -2.84
CA ILE A 304 -16.98 4.92 -3.16
C ILE A 304 -17.17 5.46 -4.57
N GLY A 305 -17.14 6.78 -4.71
CA GLY A 305 -17.26 7.46 -6.00
C GLY A 305 -15.91 7.72 -6.65
N GLU A 306 -14.97 8.30 -5.90
CA GLU A 306 -13.70 8.77 -6.45
C GLU A 306 -12.61 8.74 -5.36
N ILE A 307 -11.40 8.38 -5.77
CA ILE A 307 -10.19 8.46 -4.95
C ILE A 307 -9.19 9.39 -5.63
N SER A 308 -8.83 10.46 -4.92
CA SER A 308 -8.02 11.55 -5.48
C SER A 308 -6.96 12.00 -4.49
N LEU A 309 -5.87 12.58 -4.98
CA LEU A 309 -4.84 13.21 -4.17
C LEU A 309 -5.03 14.72 -4.19
N LEU A 310 -4.76 15.39 -3.07
CA LEU A 310 -4.86 16.85 -2.94
C LEU A 310 -3.53 17.43 -2.46
N ARG A 311 -3.14 18.52 -3.12
CA ARG A 311 -1.98 19.33 -2.74
C ARG A 311 -2.43 20.51 -1.90
N ASP A 312 -2.14 20.46 -0.61
CA ASP A 312 -2.42 21.51 0.33
C ASP A 312 -1.11 22.14 0.81
N LEU A 313 -0.78 23.33 0.30
CA LEU A 313 0.45 24.05 0.67
C LEU A 313 0.38 24.66 2.08
N ARG A 314 -0.81 24.74 2.69
CA ARG A 314 -0.97 25.23 4.06
C ARG A 314 -0.59 24.15 5.08
N TYR A 315 -0.59 22.89 4.65
CA TYR A 315 -0.21 21.79 5.50
C TYR A 315 1.30 21.74 5.69
N ASN A 316 1.73 21.63 6.94
CA ASN A 316 3.14 21.56 7.27
C ASN A 316 3.66 20.13 7.04
N TYR A 317 4.44 19.95 5.98
CA TYR A 317 5.04 18.67 5.59
C TYR A 317 6.01 18.11 6.65
N ASP A 318 6.54 18.95 7.55
CA ASP A 318 7.60 18.55 8.49
C ASP A 318 7.05 17.92 9.78
N LYS A 319 5.73 18.00 10.02
CA LYS A 319 5.11 17.50 11.25
C LYS A 319 4.39 16.18 11.00
N PHE A 320 5.07 15.08 11.32
CA PHE A 320 4.44 13.78 11.44
C PHE A 320 3.51 13.75 12.67
N ALA A 321 2.33 13.12 12.56
CA ALA A 321 1.30 13.23 13.59
C ALA A 321 1.64 12.46 14.88
N TYR A 322 2.51 11.45 14.80
CA TYR A 322 2.85 10.59 15.93
C TYR A 322 4.20 10.95 16.53
N GLU A 323 4.26 10.88 17.85
CA GLU A 323 5.47 11.15 18.61
C GLU A 323 6.51 10.05 18.39
N GLN A 324 7.77 10.45 18.28
CA GLN A 324 8.90 9.53 18.23
C GLN A 324 9.58 9.54 19.59
N TYR A 325 9.57 8.40 20.28
CA TYR A 325 10.31 8.25 21.53
C TYR A 325 11.79 8.00 21.23
N THR A 326 12.66 8.80 21.83
CA THR A 326 14.09 8.48 21.90
C THR A 326 14.29 7.44 22.99
N LEU A 327 14.54 6.19 22.58
CA LEU A 327 14.94 5.17 23.54
C LEU A 327 16.33 5.52 24.10
N PRO A 328 16.57 5.38 25.42
CA PRO A 328 17.90 5.53 25.98
C PRO A 328 18.83 4.49 25.33
N PRO A 329 20.12 4.81 25.09
CA PRO A 329 21.00 3.99 24.26
C PRO A 329 21.42 2.61 24.83
N TYR A 330 20.66 1.98 25.73
CA TYR A 330 21.05 0.71 26.36
C TYR A 330 19.85 -0.05 26.98
N THR A 331 19.23 -0.95 26.20
CA THR A 331 18.39 -2.06 26.73
C THR A 331 18.46 -3.30 25.83
N THR A 332 19.64 -3.60 25.27
CA THR A 332 19.91 -4.90 24.64
C THR A 332 21.10 -5.56 25.33
N THR A 333 20.95 -5.88 26.62
CA THR A 333 21.74 -6.94 27.24
C THR A 333 21.06 -8.27 26.90
N TYR A 334 21.41 -8.84 25.75
CA TYR A 334 21.25 -10.28 25.56
C TYR A 334 22.44 -10.94 26.28
N ASN A 335 22.17 -11.55 27.42
CA ASN A 335 23.06 -12.52 28.07
C ASN A 335 22.89 -13.89 27.40
#